data_AF-F7EE79-F1
#
_entry.id   AF-F7EE79-F1
#
_cell.length_a   1.000
_cell.length_b   1.000
_cell.length_c   1.000
_cell.angle_alpha   90.00
_cell.angle_beta   90.00
_cell.angle_gamma   90.00
#
_symmetry.space_group_name_H-M   'P 1'
#
loop_
_entity.id
_entity.type
_entity.pdbx_description
1 polymer ?
#
loop_
_entity_poly.entity_id
_entity_poly.type
_entity_poly.pdbx_seq_one_letter_code
_entity_poly.pdbx_strand_id
1 'polypeptide(L)'
;MAQESVPYTVRPPVPLQVGDVKTEISRPGVYVIDVTFPKYQPVDVEEITFKNYYTAFLTVKIQQKRPSETVACPAVWHTCIRNMRLMPNPHTEEGSQDYVSLQRHQMLCDTDHVISLRLILRQPSPVWLNFNLEELQINPTKKQSPQKRVSCWLSHLPQEEQLQNLHKGLPDPDKVSSEVQQMWVLTEMMRANQSTASIGRFDVDGCYDINLLSYT
;
A
#
# COMPACT_ATOMS: atom_id res chain seq x y z
N MET A 1 -17.87 -8.70 18.61
CA MET A 1 -17.14 -9.71 17.81
C MET A 1 -15.66 -9.48 18.06
N ALA A 2 -14.94 -10.44 18.63
CA ALA A 2 -13.51 -10.29 18.92
C ALA A 2 -12.73 -10.21 17.60
N GLN A 3 -12.01 -9.11 17.39
CA GLN A 3 -11.13 -8.95 16.24
C GLN A 3 -9.85 -9.74 16.52
N GLU A 4 -9.52 -10.69 15.66
CA GLU A 4 -8.36 -11.57 15.83
C GLU A 4 -7.09 -10.78 15.49
N SER A 5 -6.28 -10.46 16.50
CA SER A 5 -5.01 -9.74 16.35
C SER A 5 -3.89 -10.67 15.87
N VAL A 6 -2.99 -10.18 15.03
CA VAL A 6 -1.85 -10.97 14.54
C VAL A 6 -0.82 -11.16 15.64
N PRO A 7 -0.27 -12.38 15.84
CA PRO A 7 0.87 -12.57 16.74
C PRO A 7 2.09 -11.82 16.19
N TYR A 8 2.78 -11.04 17.02
CA TYR A 8 3.97 -10.29 16.63
C TYR A 8 5.02 -10.32 17.75
N THR A 9 6.27 -9.98 17.41
CA THR A 9 7.34 -9.76 18.40
C THR A 9 7.76 -8.30 18.36
N VAL A 10 7.77 -7.66 19.53
CA VAL A 10 8.18 -6.25 19.70
C VAL A 10 9.59 -6.22 20.26
N ARG A 11 10.48 -5.52 19.57
CA ARG A 11 11.79 -5.18 20.14
C ARG A 11 11.63 -4.03 21.13
N PRO A 12 12.39 -4.02 22.24
CA PRO A 12 12.30 -2.96 23.23
C PRO A 12 12.56 -1.58 22.58
N PRO A 13 11.90 -0.51 23.07
CA PRO A 13 12.11 0.84 22.54
C PRO A 13 13.59 1.24 22.60
N VAL A 14 14.16 1.58 21.44
CA VAL A 14 15.55 2.03 21.33
C VAL A 14 15.57 3.56 21.31
N PRO A 15 16.25 4.22 22.25
CA PRO A 15 16.38 5.67 22.24
C PRO A 15 17.26 6.14 21.08
N LEU A 16 16.82 7.16 20.34
CA LEU A 16 17.66 7.85 19.38
C LEU A 16 18.26 9.10 20.04
N GLN A 17 19.59 9.11 20.15
CA GLN A 17 20.36 10.28 20.56
C GLN A 17 21.19 10.77 19.38
N VAL A 18 21.26 12.09 19.21
CA VAL A 18 22.11 12.74 18.20
C VAL A 18 23.11 13.60 18.97
N GLY A 19 24.34 13.09 19.15
CA GLY A 19 25.40 13.75 19.91
C GLY A 19 26.54 12.79 20.31
N ASP A 20 27.71 13.34 20.66
CA ASP A 20 28.84 12.56 21.17
C ASP A 20 28.55 12.13 22.61
N VAL A 21 28.74 10.85 22.92
CA VAL A 21 28.32 10.16 24.16
C VAL A 21 29.00 10.73 25.42
N LYS A 22 29.98 11.61 25.27
CA LYS A 22 30.84 12.11 26.35
C LYS A 22 30.38 13.41 26.99
N THR A 23 29.42 14.12 26.42
CA THR A 23 28.95 15.37 27.01
C THR A 23 27.44 15.46 26.83
N GLU A 24 26.76 15.64 27.95
CA GLU A 24 25.31 15.80 28.11
C GLU A 24 24.53 14.53 28.42
N ILE A 25 23.85 14.60 29.57
CA ILE A 25 22.74 13.76 30.04
C ILE A 25 21.53 14.04 29.12
N SER A 26 21.71 13.95 27.80
CA SER A 26 20.68 14.30 26.83
C SER A 26 19.65 13.17 26.80
N ARG A 27 18.48 13.47 27.34
CA ARG A 27 17.38 12.51 27.38
C ARG A 27 16.79 12.38 25.98
N PRO A 28 16.59 11.16 25.48
CA PRO A 28 16.14 10.94 24.12
C PRO A 28 14.68 11.38 23.99
N GLY A 29 14.42 12.48 23.27
CA GLY A 29 13.06 12.89 22.89
C GLY A 29 12.46 12.04 21.77
N VAL A 30 13.14 10.95 21.37
CA VAL A 30 12.72 10.04 20.30
C VAL A 30 13.03 8.59 20.68
N TYR A 31 12.02 7.72 20.57
CA TYR A 31 12.15 6.26 20.71
C TYR A 31 11.74 5.55 19.42
N VAL A 32 12.38 4.42 19.12
CA VAL A 32 12.04 3.58 17.98
C VAL A 32 11.67 2.18 18.46
N ILE A 33 10.51 1.70 18.04
CA ILE A 33 10.00 0.37 18.32
C ILE A 33 9.88 -0.38 17.02
N ASP A 34 10.63 -1.48 16.91
CA ASP A 34 10.54 -2.38 15.77
C ASP A 34 9.65 -3.55 16.11
N VAL A 35 8.65 -3.80 15.27
CA VAL A 35 7.73 -4.93 15.37
C VAL A 35 7.97 -5.85 14.18
N THR A 36 8.21 -7.12 14.46
CA THR A 36 8.46 -8.14 13.43
C THR A 36 7.43 -9.25 13.56
N PHE A 37 6.90 -9.72 12.42
CA PHE A 37 5.96 -10.83 12.41
C PHE A 37 6.69 -12.19 12.49
N PRO A 38 6.09 -13.21 13.12
CA PRO A 38 6.68 -14.53 13.24
C PRO A 38 7.05 -15.10 11.87
N LYS A 39 8.22 -15.75 11.79
CA LYS A 39 8.73 -16.39 10.58
C LYS A 39 8.82 -15.47 9.35
N TYR A 40 8.85 -14.15 9.53
CA TYR A 40 8.80 -13.16 8.44
C TYR A 40 7.62 -13.40 7.48
N GLN A 41 6.49 -13.87 8.02
CA GLN A 41 5.29 -14.09 7.23
C GLN A 41 4.70 -12.73 6.84
N PRO A 42 4.43 -12.48 5.54
CA PRO A 42 3.81 -11.24 5.10
C PRO A 42 2.37 -11.15 5.61
N VAL A 43 2.02 -10.00 6.16
CA VAL A 43 0.69 -9.68 6.71
C VAL A 43 0.12 -8.49 5.97
N ASP A 44 -1.14 -8.58 5.57
CA ASP A 44 -1.88 -7.45 5.03
C ASP A 44 -2.49 -6.71 6.23
N VAL A 45 -1.98 -5.52 6.55
CA VAL A 45 -2.38 -4.77 7.77
C VAL A 45 -3.58 -3.89 7.44
N GLU A 46 -4.67 -4.07 8.18
CA GLU A 46 -5.90 -3.28 8.04
C GLU A 46 -5.94 -2.12 9.04
N GLU A 47 -5.60 -2.43 10.29
CA GLU A 47 -5.74 -1.50 11.39
C GLU A 47 -4.61 -1.71 12.41
N ILE A 48 -4.07 -0.61 12.93
CA ILE A 48 -3.13 -0.60 14.05
C ILE A 48 -3.79 0.17 15.19
N THR A 49 -4.04 -0.50 16.31
CA THR A 49 -4.58 0.13 17.52
C THR A 49 -3.55 0.16 18.62
N PHE A 50 -3.57 1.19 19.45
CA PHE A 50 -2.72 1.31 20.63
C PHE A 50 -3.31 2.34 21.58
N LYS A 51 -2.89 2.28 22.84
CA LYS A 51 -3.11 3.33 23.82
C LYS A 51 -1.88 4.22 23.85
N ASN A 52 -2.08 5.54 23.70
CA ASN A 52 -0.98 6.48 23.85
C ASN A 52 -0.48 6.45 25.30
N TYR A 53 0.84 6.61 25.47
CA TYR A 53 1.44 6.86 26.78
C TYR A 53 2.42 8.03 26.63
N TYR A 54 1.89 9.26 26.70
CA TYR A 54 2.66 10.50 26.62
C TYR A 54 3.51 10.67 25.34
N THR A 55 3.19 10.01 24.23
CA THR A 55 3.84 10.27 22.94
C THR A 55 3.13 11.43 22.25
N ALA A 56 3.87 12.45 21.81
CA ALA A 56 3.28 13.61 21.12
C ALA A 56 3.10 13.38 19.61
N PHE A 57 4.10 12.78 18.96
CA PHE A 57 4.04 12.49 17.53
C PHE A 57 4.47 11.05 17.22
N LEU A 58 3.76 10.43 16.27
CA LEU A 58 4.04 9.09 15.78
C LEU A 58 4.35 9.11 14.28
N THR A 59 5.42 8.45 13.88
CA THR A 59 5.69 8.09 12.48
C THR A 59 5.74 6.57 12.38
N VAL A 60 5.00 6.00 11.43
CA VAL A 60 4.99 4.55 11.18
C VAL A 60 5.66 4.29 9.84
N LYS A 61 6.62 3.37 9.87
CA LYS A 61 7.28 2.83 8.68
C LYS A 61 7.03 1.35 8.56
N ILE A 62 6.99 0.85 7.34
CA ILE A 62 6.78 -0.56 7.02
C ILE A 62 7.92 -1.09 6.15
N GLN A 63 8.21 -2.38 6.28
CA GLN A 63 8.95 -3.16 5.29
C GLN A 63 8.00 -4.18 4.70
N GLN A 64 8.04 -4.33 3.37
CA GLN A 64 7.19 -5.26 2.64
C GLN A 64 8.04 -6.32 1.94
N LYS A 65 7.48 -7.52 1.81
CA LYS A 65 8.07 -8.57 0.97
C LYS A 65 7.63 -8.35 -0.47
N ARG A 66 8.57 -8.00 -1.36
CA ARG A 66 8.26 -7.87 -2.79
C ARG A 66 8.15 -9.25 -3.44
N PRO A 67 7.08 -9.53 -4.21
CA PRO A 67 6.87 -10.86 -4.83
C PRO A 67 7.85 -11.16 -5.99
N SER A 68 8.55 -10.15 -6.52
CA SER A 68 9.37 -10.26 -7.72
C SER A 68 10.89 -10.38 -7.49
N GLU A 69 11.35 -10.56 -6.24
CA GLU A 69 12.78 -10.52 -5.92
C GLU A 69 13.41 -11.92 -5.97
N THR A 70 14.01 -12.25 -7.12
CA THR A 70 14.87 -13.45 -7.33
C THR A 70 16.26 -13.29 -6.70
N VAL A 71 16.62 -12.07 -6.28
CA VAL A 71 17.89 -11.73 -5.63
C VAL A 71 17.54 -11.06 -4.30
N ALA A 72 18.25 -11.41 -3.23
CA ALA A 72 18.04 -10.91 -1.87
C ALA A 72 18.34 -9.39 -1.79
N CYS A 73 17.45 -8.56 -2.29
CA CYS A 73 17.49 -7.13 -2.07
C CYS A 73 17.12 -6.87 -0.59
N PRO A 74 17.85 -6.00 0.11
CA PRO A 74 17.51 -5.65 1.48
C PRO A 74 16.15 -4.93 1.51
N ALA A 75 15.26 -5.36 2.40
CA ALA A 75 13.92 -4.80 2.51
C ALA A 75 13.98 -3.30 2.84
N VAL A 76 13.38 -2.47 1.97
CA VAL A 76 13.37 -1.01 2.09
C VAL A 76 12.26 -0.57 3.05
N TRP A 77 12.56 0.43 3.88
CA TRP A 77 11.58 1.05 4.77
C TRP A 77 10.77 2.12 4.04
N HIS A 78 9.45 1.95 4.00
CA HIS A 78 8.49 2.93 3.46
C HIS A 78 7.76 3.63 4.60
N THR A 79 7.46 4.92 4.48
CA THR A 79 6.72 5.66 5.51
C THR A 79 5.22 5.62 5.18
N CYS A 80 4.42 4.93 6.00
CA CYS A 80 2.98 4.84 5.81
C CYS A 80 2.21 5.88 6.63
N ILE A 81 2.76 6.35 7.75
CA ILE A 81 2.20 7.46 8.53
C ILE A 81 3.34 8.38 8.92
N ARG A 82 3.18 9.68 8.70
CA ARG A 82 4.23 10.68 8.95
C ARG A 82 3.78 11.71 9.98
N ASN A 83 4.52 11.84 11.07
CA ASN A 83 4.34 12.86 12.11
C ASN A 83 2.87 13.04 12.55
N MET A 84 2.13 11.95 12.72
CA MET A 84 0.77 12.02 13.23
C MET A 84 0.81 12.57 14.65
N ARG A 85 0.02 13.62 14.90
CA ARG A 85 -0.09 14.27 16.19
C ARG A 85 -1.03 13.46 17.09
N LEU A 86 -0.50 12.96 18.19
CA LEU A 86 -1.24 12.23 19.24
C LEU A 86 -1.65 13.12 20.40
N MET A 87 -0.86 14.16 20.70
CA MET A 87 -1.17 15.16 21.72
C MET A 87 -1.37 16.52 21.06
N PRO A 88 -2.51 17.21 21.25
CA PRO A 88 -2.74 18.54 20.67
C PRO A 88 -1.64 19.54 21.03
N ASN A 89 -1.22 19.51 22.30
CA ASN A 89 -0.08 20.23 22.84
C ASN A 89 0.86 19.24 23.53
N PRO A 90 2.13 19.10 23.10
CA PRO A 90 3.09 18.19 23.69
C PRO A 90 3.37 18.43 25.18
N HIS A 91 3.11 19.62 25.71
CA HIS A 91 3.39 20.00 27.10
C HIS A 91 2.22 19.76 28.07
N THR A 92 1.07 19.32 27.58
CA THR A 92 -0.14 19.06 28.39
C THR A 92 -0.48 17.58 28.38
N GLU A 93 -1.28 17.11 29.34
CA GLU A 93 -1.67 15.69 29.42
C GLU A 93 -2.76 15.28 28.40
N GLU A 94 -3.43 16.25 27.77
CA GLU A 94 -4.49 15.99 26.78
C GLU A 94 -4.01 15.08 25.64
N GLY A 95 -4.74 13.99 25.39
CA GLY A 95 -4.42 12.98 24.37
C GLY A 95 -3.33 11.98 24.77
N SER A 96 -2.70 12.14 25.94
CA SER A 96 -1.57 11.30 26.36
C SER A 96 -1.94 9.87 26.75
N GLN A 97 -3.22 9.59 27.01
CA GLN A 97 -3.76 8.28 27.44
C GLN A 97 -4.88 7.77 26.51
N ASP A 98 -5.07 8.41 25.36
CA ASP A 98 -6.16 8.09 24.44
C ASP A 98 -5.89 6.79 23.68
N TYR A 99 -6.96 6.05 23.39
CA TYR A 99 -6.92 4.94 22.45
C TYR A 99 -6.99 5.47 21.02
N VAL A 100 -6.02 5.08 20.20
CA VAL A 100 -5.90 5.51 18.82
C VAL A 100 -5.98 4.31 17.91
N SER A 101 -6.74 4.45 16.83
CA SER A 101 -6.88 3.46 15.77
C SER A 101 -6.44 4.06 14.44
N LEU A 102 -5.46 3.44 13.81
CA LEU A 102 -4.94 3.79 12.49
C LEU A 102 -5.51 2.84 11.46
N GLN A 103 -6.43 3.35 10.65
CA GLN A 103 -7.09 2.58 9.60
C GLN A 103 -6.27 2.62 8.31
N ARG A 104 -6.38 1.55 7.50
CA ARG A 104 -5.69 1.43 6.22
C ARG A 104 -5.88 2.65 5.29
N HIS A 105 -7.08 3.21 5.23
CA HIS A 105 -7.38 4.37 4.38
C HIS A 105 -6.68 5.68 4.82
N GLN A 106 -6.14 5.73 6.04
CA GLN A 106 -5.37 6.87 6.55
C GLN A 106 -3.87 6.75 6.21
N MET A 107 -3.43 5.60 5.70
CA MET A 107 -2.03 5.31 5.42
C MET A 107 -1.62 5.80 4.02
N LEU A 108 -0.40 6.32 3.92
CA LEU A 108 0.18 6.93 2.71
C LEU A 108 0.65 5.92 1.66
N CYS A 109 0.68 4.63 2.00
CA CYS A 109 1.09 3.56 1.10
C CYS A 109 0.30 2.29 1.36
N ASP A 110 0.26 1.39 0.38
CA ASP A 110 -0.37 0.09 0.54
C ASP A 110 0.30 -0.70 1.67
N THR A 111 -0.51 -1.30 2.52
CA THR A 111 -0.08 -2.10 3.67
C THR A 111 -0.26 -3.60 3.44
N ASP A 112 -0.04 -4.03 2.20
CA ASP A 112 -0.02 -5.45 1.84
C ASP A 112 1.36 -6.05 2.07
N HIS A 113 1.39 -7.34 2.39
CA HIS A 113 2.62 -8.12 2.48
C HIS A 113 3.70 -7.52 3.41
N VAL A 114 3.27 -6.90 4.51
CA VAL A 114 4.16 -6.28 5.50
C VAL A 114 4.87 -7.38 6.30
N ILE A 115 6.18 -7.26 6.41
CA ILE A 115 7.04 -8.19 7.19
C ILE A 115 7.51 -7.58 8.51
N SER A 116 7.64 -6.25 8.56
CA SER A 116 8.07 -5.51 9.74
C SER A 116 7.42 -4.13 9.77
N LEU A 117 7.18 -3.64 10.99
CA LEU A 117 6.77 -2.27 11.28
C LEU A 117 7.83 -1.58 12.14
N ARG A 118 7.96 -0.28 11.97
CA ARG A 118 8.82 0.58 12.78
C ARG A 118 8.01 1.80 13.22
N LEU A 119 7.81 1.91 14.52
CA LEU A 119 7.10 3.01 15.18
C LEU A 119 8.15 3.97 15.73
N ILE A 120 8.17 5.19 15.22
CA ILE A 120 9.07 6.25 15.67
C ILE A 120 8.25 7.21 16.51
N LEU A 121 8.47 7.15 17.82
CA LEU A 121 7.80 7.95 18.83
C LEU A 121 8.61 9.21 19.08
N ARG A 122 7.96 10.38 19.15
CA ARG A 122 8.62 11.64 19.46
C ARG A 122 7.86 12.39 20.55
N GLN A 123 8.61 12.91 21.51
CA GLN A 123 8.12 13.74 22.58
C GLN A 123 9.07 14.94 22.76
N PRO A 124 8.72 16.13 22.22
CA PRO A 124 9.56 17.32 22.32
C PRO A 124 9.50 17.98 23.71
N SER A 125 8.49 17.67 24.53
CA SER A 125 8.38 18.25 25.88
C SER A 125 9.41 17.63 26.82
N PRO A 126 10.16 18.44 27.58
CA PRO A 126 11.11 17.95 28.58
C PRO A 126 10.42 17.42 29.85
N VAL A 127 9.12 17.67 30.00
CA VAL A 127 8.32 17.26 31.17
C VAL A 127 8.09 15.74 31.17
N TRP A 128 7.89 15.15 29.98
CA TRP A 128 7.52 13.75 29.84
C TRP A 128 8.77 12.89 29.65
N LEU A 129 9.29 12.38 30.76
CA LEU A 129 10.54 11.61 30.78
C LEU A 129 10.38 10.17 30.31
N ASN A 130 9.18 9.62 30.48
CA ASN A 130 8.82 8.29 30.03
C ASN A 130 7.63 8.42 29.09
N PHE A 131 7.82 8.04 27.83
CA PHE A 131 6.76 8.00 26.84
C PHE A 131 6.90 6.76 25.98
N ASN A 132 5.77 6.17 25.62
CA ASN A 132 5.69 4.93 24.86
C ASN A 132 4.30 4.80 24.21
N LEU A 133 4.03 3.63 23.63
CA LEU A 133 2.69 3.16 23.29
C LEU A 133 2.39 1.89 24.11
N GLU A 134 1.20 1.83 24.68
CA GLU A 134 0.68 0.67 25.41
C GLU A 134 -0.35 -0.08 24.55
N GLU A 135 -0.64 -1.33 24.90
CA GLU A 135 -1.74 -2.11 24.30
C GLU A 135 -1.73 -2.14 22.76
N LEU A 136 -0.54 -2.16 22.15
CA LEU A 136 -0.40 -2.23 20.70
C LEU A 136 -1.09 -3.49 20.16
N GLN A 137 -1.88 -3.35 19.11
CA GLN A 137 -2.50 -4.45 18.40
C GLN A 137 -2.45 -4.17 16.90
N ILE A 138 -2.20 -5.23 16.13
CA ILE A 138 -2.14 -5.17 14.67
C ILE A 138 -3.18 -6.13 14.15
N ASN A 139 -4.17 -5.57 13.47
CA ASN A 139 -5.31 -6.31 12.95
C ASN A 139 -5.13 -6.51 11.44
N PRO A 140 -5.20 -7.76 10.96
CA PRO A 140 -4.98 -8.04 9.54
C PRO A 140 -6.24 -7.74 8.73
N THR A 141 -6.08 -7.46 7.44
CA THR A 141 -7.20 -7.39 6.50
C THR A 141 -7.82 -8.78 6.43
N LYS A 142 -9.06 -8.90 6.92
CA LYS A 142 -9.87 -10.10 6.69
C LYS A 142 -10.03 -10.22 5.18
N LYS A 143 -9.44 -11.25 4.55
CA LYS A 143 -9.64 -11.51 3.13
C LYS A 143 -11.13 -11.71 2.89
N GLN A 144 -11.78 -10.66 2.43
CA GLN A 144 -13.13 -10.75 1.92
C GLN A 144 -13.01 -11.51 0.60
N SER A 145 -13.87 -12.52 0.41
CA SER A 145 -13.93 -13.28 -0.83
C SER A 145 -13.93 -12.33 -2.04
N PRO A 146 -13.41 -12.75 -3.21
CA PRO A 146 -13.32 -11.92 -4.41
C PRO A 146 -14.64 -11.24 -4.85
N GLN A 147 -15.78 -11.65 -4.28
CA GLN A 147 -17.08 -10.99 -4.45
C GLN A 147 -17.14 -9.55 -3.91
N LYS A 148 -16.24 -9.09 -3.03
CA LYS A 148 -16.30 -7.71 -2.50
C LYS A 148 -15.56 -6.63 -3.32
N ARG A 149 -14.74 -7.03 -4.30
CA ARG A 149 -14.12 -6.05 -5.22
C ARG A 149 -15.14 -5.37 -6.14
N VAL A 150 -16.16 -6.11 -6.57
CA VAL A 150 -17.24 -5.56 -7.41
C VAL A 150 -18.15 -4.59 -6.64
N SER A 151 -18.30 -4.78 -5.32
CA SER A 151 -19.15 -3.91 -4.50
C SER A 151 -18.57 -2.53 -4.23
N CYS A 152 -17.24 -2.33 -4.28
CA CYS A 152 -16.66 -0.99 -4.05
C CYS A 152 -17.11 0.00 -5.14
N TRP A 153 -17.05 -0.40 -6.42
CA TRP A 153 -17.50 0.43 -7.54
C TRP A 153 -19.02 0.68 -7.52
N LEU A 154 -19.80 -0.31 -7.07
CA LEU A 154 -21.25 -0.19 -6.94
C LEU A 154 -21.69 0.69 -5.76
N SER A 155 -20.82 0.89 -4.77
CA SER A 155 -21.11 1.75 -3.60
C SER A 155 -21.15 3.24 -3.94
N HIS A 156 -20.66 3.62 -5.12
CA HIS A 156 -20.65 5.00 -5.61
C HIS A 156 -21.86 5.32 -6.50
N LEU A 157 -22.78 4.37 -6.70
CA LEU A 157 -24.01 4.62 -7.43
C LEU A 157 -24.96 5.46 -6.55
N PRO A 158 -25.44 6.62 -7.03
CA PRO A 158 -26.44 7.39 -6.31
C PRO A 158 -27.69 6.54 -6.06
N GLN A 159 -28.22 6.64 -4.84
CA GLN A 159 -29.40 5.97 -4.35
C GLN A 159 -30.62 6.19 -5.28
N GLU A 160 -31.43 5.15 -5.39
CA GLU A 160 -32.51 4.82 -6.34
C GLU A 160 -33.55 5.91 -6.70
N GLU A 161 -33.54 7.07 -6.03
CA GLU A 161 -34.52 8.14 -6.23
C GLU A 161 -34.27 9.01 -7.49
N GLN A 162 -33.08 8.92 -8.11
CA GLN A 162 -32.77 9.65 -9.36
C GLN A 162 -33.02 8.88 -10.66
N LEU A 163 -33.39 7.60 -10.60
CA LEU A 163 -33.44 6.72 -11.80
C LEU A 163 -34.72 6.81 -12.62
N GLN A 164 -35.81 7.38 -12.08
CA GLN A 164 -37.11 7.39 -12.75
C GLN A 164 -37.20 8.36 -13.94
N ASN A 165 -36.28 9.33 -14.06
CA ASN A 165 -36.31 10.34 -15.15
C ASN A 165 -35.36 10.04 -16.32
N LEU A 166 -34.62 8.92 -16.31
CA LEU A 166 -33.59 8.62 -17.31
C LEU A 166 -33.94 7.43 -18.23
N HIS A 167 -35.21 7.03 -18.32
CA HIS A 167 -35.60 5.86 -19.14
C HIS A 167 -35.73 6.12 -20.65
N LYS A 168 -35.44 7.34 -21.14
CA LYS A 168 -35.74 7.72 -22.54
C LYS A 168 -34.57 7.70 -23.52
N GLY A 169 -33.37 7.31 -23.09
CA GLY A 169 -32.17 7.37 -23.95
C GLY A 169 -31.12 6.27 -23.73
N LEU A 170 -31.43 5.23 -22.93
CA LEU A 170 -30.48 4.15 -22.70
C LEU A 170 -30.53 3.15 -23.86
N PRO A 171 -29.38 2.77 -24.46
CA PRO A 171 -29.35 1.76 -25.51
C PRO A 171 -29.81 0.41 -24.96
N ASP A 172 -30.49 -0.35 -25.80
CA ASP A 172 -31.02 -1.68 -25.47
C ASP A 172 -29.89 -2.61 -25.01
N PRO A 173 -29.94 -3.13 -23.77
CA PRO A 173 -28.89 -3.99 -23.21
C PRO A 173 -28.68 -5.27 -24.03
N ASP A 174 -29.74 -5.81 -24.64
CA ASP A 174 -29.63 -7.01 -25.46
C ASP A 174 -28.90 -6.71 -26.78
N LYS A 175 -29.15 -5.54 -27.36
CA LYS A 175 -28.40 -5.07 -28.54
C LYS A 175 -26.93 -4.83 -28.24
N VAL A 176 -26.63 -4.11 -27.15
CA VAL A 176 -25.23 -3.81 -26.76
C VAL A 176 -24.47 -5.10 -26.46
N SER A 177 -25.09 -6.04 -25.75
CA SER A 177 -24.45 -7.33 -25.44
C SER A 177 -24.20 -8.15 -26.69
N SER A 178 -25.13 -8.15 -27.66
CA SER A 178 -24.96 -8.85 -28.94
C SER A 178 -23.83 -8.26 -29.77
N GLU A 179 -23.72 -6.93 -29.87
CA GLU A 179 -22.63 -6.27 -30.60
C GLU A 179 -21.25 -6.56 -29.99
N VAL A 180 -21.16 -6.54 -28.66
CA VAL A 180 -19.92 -6.89 -27.94
C VAL A 180 -19.56 -8.36 -28.15
N GLN A 181 -20.54 -9.27 -28.08
CA GLN A 181 -20.33 -10.69 -28.35
C GLN A 181 -19.87 -10.94 -29.78
N GLN A 182 -20.45 -10.24 -30.77
CA GLN A 182 -20.02 -10.33 -32.17
C GLN A 182 -18.58 -9.87 -32.34
N MET A 183 -18.19 -8.77 -31.71
CA MET A 183 -16.81 -8.26 -31.73
C MET A 183 -15.83 -9.25 -31.08
N TRP A 184 -16.22 -9.90 -29.99
CA TRP A 184 -15.43 -10.96 -29.37
C TRP A 184 -15.24 -12.17 -30.29
N VAL A 185 -16.31 -12.61 -30.95
CA VAL A 185 -16.25 -13.70 -31.93
C VAL A 185 -15.30 -13.37 -33.08
N LEU A 186 -15.37 -12.16 -33.64
CA LEU A 186 -14.47 -11.72 -34.71
C LEU A 186 -13.00 -11.69 -34.27
N THR A 187 -12.73 -11.20 -33.05
CA THR A 187 -11.38 -11.17 -32.48
C THR A 187 -10.82 -12.59 -32.34
N GLU A 188 -11.65 -13.52 -31.89
CA GLU A 188 -11.22 -14.90 -31.70
C GLU A 188 -11.05 -15.64 -33.02
N MET A 189 -11.88 -15.34 -34.03
CA MET A 189 -11.69 -15.83 -35.40
C MET A 189 -10.41 -15.27 -36.03
N MET A 190 -10.09 -13.98 -35.85
CA MET A 190 -8.84 -13.39 -36.32
C MET A 190 -7.63 -14.03 -35.62
N ARG A 191 -7.70 -14.26 -34.31
CA ARG A 191 -6.66 -14.95 -33.54
C ARG A 191 -6.47 -16.39 -34.02
N ALA A 192 -7.55 -17.13 -34.24
CA ALA A 192 -7.50 -18.51 -34.71
C ALA A 192 -7.00 -18.65 -36.15
N ASN A 193 -7.24 -17.63 -36.99
CA ASN A 193 -6.82 -17.59 -38.39
C ASN A 193 -5.51 -16.80 -38.62
N GLN A 194 -4.74 -16.47 -37.56
CA GLN A 194 -3.40 -15.93 -37.73
C GLN A 194 -2.53 -16.98 -38.42
N SER A 195 -2.28 -16.81 -39.72
CA SER A 195 -1.22 -17.54 -40.41
C SER A 195 0.13 -17.00 -39.92
N THR A 196 1.09 -17.91 -39.70
CA THR A 196 2.46 -17.59 -39.29
C THR A 196 3.30 -16.91 -40.39
N ALA A 197 2.68 -16.57 -41.53
CA ALA A 197 3.34 -15.82 -42.59
C ALA A 197 3.29 -14.33 -42.25
N SER A 198 4.44 -13.74 -41.94
CA SER A 198 4.58 -12.30 -41.75
C SER A 198 4.16 -11.59 -43.03
N ILE A 199 2.99 -10.95 -42.99
CA ILE A 199 2.60 -10.04 -44.06
C ILE A 199 3.51 -8.81 -43.94
N GLY A 200 4.41 -8.66 -44.90
CA GLY A 200 5.19 -7.44 -45.09
C GLY A 200 6.51 -7.34 -44.32
N ARG A 201 7.46 -8.25 -44.57
CA ARG A 201 8.88 -7.90 -44.62
C ARG A 201 9.52 -8.65 -45.78
N PHE A 202 9.64 -7.97 -46.92
CA PHE A 202 10.62 -8.37 -47.92
C PHE A 202 11.99 -8.19 -47.28
N ASP A 203 12.68 -9.29 -46.97
CA ASP A 203 14.10 -9.25 -46.68
C ASP A 203 14.79 -8.97 -48.01
N VAL A 204 15.18 -7.71 -48.22
CA VAL A 204 16.00 -7.33 -49.36
C VAL A 204 17.42 -7.72 -48.98
N ASP A 205 17.85 -8.92 -49.36
CA ASP A 205 19.25 -9.32 -49.30
C ASP A 205 20.06 -8.21 -49.96
N GLY A 206 20.94 -7.57 -49.18
CA GLY A 206 21.66 -6.33 -49.51
C GLY A 206 22.68 -6.43 -50.64
N CYS A 207 22.34 -7.09 -51.74
CA CYS A 207 23.14 -7.28 -52.93
C CYS A 207 22.62 -6.37 -54.05
N TYR A 208 22.70 -5.06 -53.86
CA TYR A 208 22.69 -4.14 -55.01
C TYR A 208 24.12 -4.05 -55.54
N ASP A 209 24.45 -4.85 -56.55
CA ASP A 209 25.61 -4.60 -57.39
C ASP A 209 25.21 -3.56 -58.45
N ILE A 210 25.56 -2.29 -58.18
CA ILE A 210 25.29 -1.19 -59.09
C ILE A 210 26.37 -1.25 -60.18
N ASN A 211 26.14 -2.05 -61.22
CA ASN A 211 26.94 -2.01 -62.43
C ASN A 211 26.68 -0.67 -63.15
N LEU A 212 27.52 0.32 -62.85
CA LEU A 212 27.67 1.53 -63.65
C LEU A 212 28.25 1.14 -65.01
N LEU A 213 27.36 0.83 -65.96
CA LEU A 213 27.69 0.81 -67.38
C LEU A 213 27.92 2.26 -67.83
N SER A 214 29.18 2.70 -67.77
CA SER A 214 29.65 3.81 -68.59
C SER A 214 29.69 3.33 -70.05
N TYR A 215 28.65 3.66 -70.81
CA TYR A 215 28.76 3.66 -72.27
C TYR A 215 29.69 4.80 -72.69
N THR A 216 30.55 4.46 -73.65
CA THR A 216 31.56 5.25 -74.37
C THR A 216 31.24 6.72 -74.57
#